data_AF-A0A914WGH4-F1
#
_entry.id   AF-A0A914WGH4-F1
#
_cell.length_a   1.000
_cell.length_b   1.000
_cell.length_c   1.000
_cell.angle_alpha   90.00
_cell.angle_beta   90.00
_cell.angle_gamma   90.00
#
_symmetry.space_group_name_H-M   'P 1'
#
loop_
_entity.id
_entity.type
_entity.pdbx_description
1 polymer ?
#
loop_
_entity_poly.entity_id
_entity_poly.type
_entity_poly.pdbx_seq_one_letter_code
_entity_poly.pdbx_strand_id
1 'polypeptide(L)'
;MYSVTLLVLLALISIGAVTGDLASQFDDDQVCGPHPLKKIVLKVEAAKPGIDQAGLIDFLAKIKVSMPNVWEAYESNLAAYQNCKIMSAGGSLGRRRK
;
A
#
# COMPACT_ATOMS: atom_id res chain seq x y z
N MET A 1 -45.81 -13.39 6.77
CA MET A 1 -44.51 -13.97 7.17
C MET A 1 -43.44 -13.54 6.16
N TYR A 2 -43.16 -12.23 6.03
CA TYR A 2 -42.27 -11.67 5.00
C TYR A 2 -41.09 -10.84 5.55
N SER A 3 -40.99 -10.64 6.88
CA SER A 3 -39.96 -9.77 7.47
C SER A 3 -38.60 -10.44 7.70
N VAL A 4 -38.52 -11.77 7.71
CA VAL A 4 -37.25 -12.48 7.99
C VAL A 4 -36.36 -12.56 6.76
N THR A 5 -36.94 -12.71 5.57
CA THR A 5 -36.18 -12.75 4.30
C THR A 5 -35.55 -11.41 3.93
N LEU A 6 -36.17 -10.29 4.31
CA LEU A 6 -35.63 -8.95 4.04
C LEU A 6 -34.34 -8.67 4.85
N LEU A 7 -34.27 -9.15 6.10
CA LEU A 7 -33.09 -8.99 6.96
C LEU A 7 -31.90 -9.82 6.47
N VAL A 8 -32.13 -10.99 5.88
CA VAL A 8 -31.05 -11.82 5.30
C VAL A 8 -30.44 -11.15 4.05
N LEU A 9 -31.26 -10.49 3.23
CA LEU A 9 -30.78 -9.73 2.07
C LEU A 9 -29.98 -8.48 2.47
N LEU A 10 -30.38 -7.79 3.55
CA LEU A 10 -29.60 -6.67 4.11
C LEU A 10 -28.27 -7.13 4.74
N ALA A 11 -28.22 -8.31 5.36
CA ALA A 11 -27.00 -8.87 5.92
C ALA A 11 -26.00 -9.36 4.86
N LEU A 12 -26.44 -9.61 3.62
CA LEU A 12 -25.55 -9.97 2.50
C LEU A 12 -24.91 -8.76 1.83
N ILE A 13 -25.50 -7.56 1.96
CA ILE A 13 -24.96 -6.32 1.38
C ILE A 13 -23.76 -5.80 2.21
N SER A 14 -23.68 -6.13 3.49
CA SER A 14 -22.54 -5.78 4.36
C SER A 14 -21.30 -6.64 4.17
N ILE A 15 -21.36 -7.70 3.35
CA ILE A 15 -20.17 -8.52 2.99
C ILE A 15 -19.42 -7.90 1.79
N GLY A 16 -20.04 -6.93 1.10
CA GLY A 16 -19.50 -6.29 -0.10
C GLY A 16 -18.65 -5.05 0.15
N ALA A 17 -17.68 -5.10 1.06
CA ALA A 17 -16.62 -4.10 1.14
C ALA A 17 -15.40 -4.61 1.93
N VAL A 18 -14.94 -5.84 1.67
CA VAL A 18 -13.55 -6.21 1.99
C VAL A 18 -12.64 -5.73 0.87
N THR A 19 -12.82 -4.49 0.41
CA THR A 19 -11.76 -3.79 -0.31
C THR A 19 -10.90 -3.18 0.78
N GLY A 20 -10.00 -3.99 1.35
CA GLY A 20 -8.92 -3.44 2.15
C GLY A 20 -8.21 -2.42 1.27
N ASP A 21 -8.33 -1.14 1.64
CA ASP A 21 -7.68 0.00 0.96
C ASP A 21 -6.23 -0.42 0.67
N LEU A 22 -5.88 -0.59 -0.61
CA LEU A 22 -4.62 -1.21 -0.99
C LEU A 22 -3.45 -0.31 -0.57
N ALA A 23 -3.70 1.00 -0.46
CA ALA A 23 -2.75 1.98 0.07
C ALA A 23 -2.57 1.86 1.59
N SER A 24 -3.56 1.36 2.35
CA SER A 24 -3.44 1.10 3.79
C SER A 24 -2.42 0.01 4.14
N GLN A 25 -2.02 -0.81 3.16
CA GLN A 25 -0.92 -1.80 3.34
C GLN A 25 0.47 -1.14 3.35
N PHE A 26 0.56 0.14 2.97
CA PHE A 26 1.80 0.89 2.92
C PHE A 26 1.79 1.96 4.01
N ASP A 27 2.19 1.55 5.22
CA ASP A 27 2.28 2.45 6.36
C ASP A 27 3.37 3.50 6.19
N ASP A 28 3.08 4.69 6.73
CA ASP A 28 4.09 5.74 6.85
C ASP A 28 4.95 5.44 8.09
N ASP A 29 6.26 5.48 7.92
CA ASP A 29 7.18 5.34 9.04
C ASP A 29 7.35 6.70 9.72
N GLN A 30 7.27 6.75 11.05
CA GLN A 30 7.43 8.00 11.79
C GLN A 30 8.81 8.66 11.60
N VAL A 31 9.84 7.86 11.30
CA VAL A 31 11.22 8.35 11.15
C VAL A 31 11.56 8.52 9.67
N CYS A 32 11.17 7.55 8.83
CA CYS A 32 11.52 7.51 7.42
C CYS A 32 10.48 8.13 6.50
N GLY A 33 9.36 8.60 7.04
CA GLY A 33 8.28 9.23 6.31
C GLY A 33 7.44 8.23 5.51
N PRO A 34 6.70 8.70 4.50
CA PRO A 34 5.75 7.88 3.78
C PRO A 34 6.42 6.85 2.88
N HIS A 35 5.87 5.64 2.82
CA HIS A 35 6.37 4.59 1.94
C HIS A 35 6.27 5.02 0.46
N PRO A 36 7.33 4.89 -0.36
CA PRO A 36 7.34 5.36 -1.74
C PRO A 36 6.20 4.79 -2.61
N LEU A 37 5.79 3.53 -2.39
CA LEU A 37 4.64 2.94 -3.09
C LEU A 37 3.30 3.57 -2.74
N LYS A 38 3.11 4.11 -1.53
CA LYS A 38 1.79 4.59 -1.06
C LYS A 38 1.18 5.62 -2.01
N LYS A 39 1.99 6.60 -2.44
CA LYS A 39 1.54 7.63 -3.39
C LYS A 39 1.24 7.07 -4.78
N ILE A 40 1.93 6.01 -5.19
CA ILE A 40 1.68 5.33 -6.46
C ILE A 40 0.35 4.60 -6.37
N VAL A 41 0.13 3.81 -5.31
CA VAL A 41 -1.13 3.08 -5.10
C VAL A 41 -2.32 4.03 -5.05
N LEU A 42 -2.25 5.11 -4.27
CA LEU A 42 -3.32 6.10 -4.20
C LEU A 42 -3.67 6.71 -5.58
N LYS A 43 -2.67 6.99 -6.42
CA LYS A 43 -2.89 7.49 -7.78
C LYS A 43 -3.50 6.43 -8.70
N VAL A 44 -3.10 5.18 -8.54
CA VAL A 44 -3.62 4.06 -9.32
C VAL A 44 -5.06 3.76 -8.92
N GLU A 45 -5.37 3.73 -7.63
CA GLU A 45 -6.74 3.57 -7.13
C GLU A 45 -7.65 4.72 -7.55
N ALA A 46 -7.15 5.96 -7.53
CA ALA A 46 -7.91 7.11 -8.03
C ALA A 46 -8.20 7.00 -9.54
N ALA A 47 -7.27 6.46 -10.33
CA ALA A 47 -7.45 6.25 -11.76
C ALA A 47 -8.28 4.99 -12.10
N LYS A 48 -8.19 3.95 -11.26
CA LYS A 48 -8.87 2.67 -11.41
C LYS A 48 -9.35 2.17 -10.04
N PRO A 49 -10.54 2.62 -9.60
CA PRO A 49 -11.12 2.20 -8.32
C PRO A 49 -11.33 0.69 -8.27
N GLY A 50 -11.03 0.07 -7.13
CA GLY A 50 -11.18 -1.38 -6.94
C GLY A 50 -10.12 -2.23 -7.63
N ILE A 51 -8.96 -1.65 -7.98
CA ILE A 51 -7.81 -2.44 -8.42
C ILE A 51 -7.38 -3.39 -7.29
N ASP A 52 -7.20 -4.66 -7.63
CA ASP A 52 -6.69 -5.67 -6.71
C ASP A 52 -5.16 -5.69 -6.71
N GLN A 53 -4.58 -6.44 -5.77
CA GLN A 53 -3.13 -6.55 -5.64
C GLN A 53 -2.46 -7.08 -6.92
N ALA A 54 -3.09 -8.06 -7.60
CA ALA A 54 -2.60 -8.59 -8.86
C ALA A 54 -2.59 -7.51 -9.96
N GLY A 55 -3.68 -6.74 -10.08
CA GLY A 55 -3.76 -5.62 -11.01
C GLY A 55 -2.72 -4.53 -10.73
N LEU A 56 -2.42 -4.24 -9.46
CA LEU A 56 -1.37 -3.29 -9.09
C LEU A 56 0.02 -3.81 -9.50
N ILE A 57 0.32 -5.09 -9.29
CA ILE A 57 1.59 -5.71 -9.68
C ILE A 57 1.78 -5.62 -11.20
N ASP A 58 0.76 -5.98 -11.98
CA ASP A 58 0.79 -5.88 -13.44
C ASP A 58 0.99 -4.45 -13.92
N PHE A 59 0.39 -3.47 -13.24
CA PHE A 59 0.57 -2.06 -13.54
C PHE A 59 2.01 -1.60 -13.27
N LEU A 60 2.59 -1.97 -12.13
CA LEU A 60 3.98 -1.67 -11.79
C LEU A 60 4.96 -2.34 -12.78
N ALA A 61 4.70 -3.58 -13.19
CA ALA A 61 5.49 -4.27 -14.20
C ALA A 61 5.47 -3.54 -15.55
N LYS A 62 4.31 -2.99 -15.95
CA LYS A 62 4.21 -2.14 -17.15
C LYS A 62 4.98 -0.84 -17.01
N ILE A 63 4.94 -0.17 -15.85
CA ILE A 63 5.75 1.04 -15.60
C ILE A 63 7.24 0.73 -15.75
N LYS A 64 7.71 -0.37 -15.16
CA LYS A 64 9.12 -0.79 -15.26
C LYS A 64 9.60 -0.87 -16.71
N VAL A 65 8.78 -1.43 -17.60
CA VAL A 65 9.14 -1.62 -19.01
C VAL A 65 8.95 -0.34 -19.83
N SER A 66 7.84 0.36 -19.63
CA SER A 66 7.44 1.52 -20.47
C SER A 66 8.03 2.84 -20.04
N MET A 67 8.45 2.97 -18.77
CA MET A 67 8.92 4.22 -18.17
C MET A 67 10.16 3.95 -17.29
N PRO A 68 11.29 3.54 -17.87
CA PRO A 68 12.48 3.14 -17.12
C PRO A 68 13.01 4.26 -16.20
N ASN A 69 13.00 5.52 -16.66
CA ASN A 69 13.44 6.65 -15.85
C ASN A 69 12.56 6.87 -14.60
N VAL A 70 11.25 6.63 -14.73
CA VAL A 70 10.32 6.73 -13.59
C VAL A 70 10.54 5.56 -12.63
N TRP A 71 10.80 4.38 -13.19
CA TRP A 71 11.11 3.18 -12.42
C TRP A 71 12.41 3.33 -11.62
N GLU A 72 13.48 3.83 -12.23
CA GLU A 72 14.76 4.10 -11.55
C GLU A 72 14.60 5.13 -10.42
N ALA A 73 13.83 6.20 -10.65
CA ALA A 73 13.52 7.17 -9.60
C ALA A 73 12.74 6.55 -8.44
N TYR A 74 11.80 5.65 -8.74
CA TYR A 74 11.09 4.88 -7.72
C TYR A 74 12.05 3.96 -6.93
N GLU A 75 12.92 3.21 -7.61
CA GLU A 75 13.90 2.32 -6.97
C GLU A 75 14.89 3.10 -6.09
N SER A 76 15.35 4.27 -6.53
CA SER A 76 16.20 5.16 -5.74
C SER A 76 15.51 5.63 -4.45
N ASN A 77 14.23 6.01 -4.53
CA ASN A 77 13.46 6.42 -3.35
C ASN A 77 13.19 5.24 -2.40
N LEU A 78 12.94 4.05 -2.95
CA LEU A 78 12.78 2.83 -2.17
C LEU A 78 14.06 2.46 -1.43
N ALA A 79 15.21 2.54 -2.10
CA ALA A 79 16.51 2.28 -1.49
C ALA A 79 16.80 3.29 -0.36
N ALA A 80 16.51 4.57 -0.56
CA ALA A 80 16.65 5.60 0.48
C ALA A 80 15.76 5.31 1.71
N TYR A 81 14.50 4.93 1.48
CA TYR A 81 13.59 4.54 2.55
C TYR A 81 14.08 3.29 3.31
N GLN A 82 14.52 2.25 2.61
CA GLN A 82 15.08 1.03 3.21
C GLN A 82 16.34 1.33 4.02
N ASN A 83 17.24 2.17 3.49
CA ASN A 83 18.44 2.60 4.21
C ASN A 83 18.06 3.36 5.49
N CYS A 84 17.07 4.26 5.43
CA CYS A 84 16.56 4.92 6.62
C CYS A 84 16.04 3.92 7.65
N LYS A 85 15.26 2.90 7.24
CA LYS A 85 14.74 1.85 8.13
C LYS A 85 15.85 1.06 8.81
N ILE A 86 16.92 0.74 8.08
CA ILE A 86 18.08 0.04 8.62
C ILE A 86 18.80 0.91 9.66
N MET A 87 19.01 2.19 9.36
CA MET A 87 19.66 3.13 10.29
C MET A 87 18.81 3.39 11.54
N SER A 88 17.49 3.55 11.40
CA SER A 88 16.59 3.78 12.53
C SER A 88 16.49 2.54 13.43
N ALA A 89 16.53 1.34 12.87
CA ALA A 89 16.65 0.10 13.62
C ALA A 89 18.02 0.00 14.33
N GLY A 90 19.11 0.36 13.65
CA GLY A 90 20.48 0.35 14.19
C GLY A 90 20.70 1.34 15.34
N GLY A 91 20.02 2.48 15.34
CA GLY A 91 20.04 3.46 16.44
C GLY A 91 19.44 2.94 17.76
N SER A 92 18.59 1.92 17.72
CA SER A 92 17.98 1.31 18.91
C SER A 92 18.91 0.34 19.66
N LEU A 93 19.94 -0.20 19.00
CA LEU A 93 20.89 -1.14 19.59
C LEU A 93 21.98 -0.45 20.45
N GLY A 94 22.12 0.87 20.35
CA GLY A 94 23.05 1.67 21.16
C GLY A 94 22.56 2.04 22.56
N ARG A 95 21.29 1.78 22.90
CA ARG A 95 20.66 2.23 24.16
C ARG A 95 20.60 1.15 25.26
N ARG A 96 21.56 0.22 25.28
CA ARG A 96 21.71 -0.81 26.34
C ARG A 96 23.13 -0.87 26.93
N ARG A 97 23.77 0.27 27.16
CA ARG A 97 24.91 0.40 28.10
C ARG A 97 24.95 1.80 28.73
N LYS A 98 24.17 1.98 29.80
CA LYS A 98 24.62 2.64 31.04
C LYS A 98 23.62 2.36 32.14
#